data_AF-A0A7S2H2E8-F1
#
_entry.id   AF-A0A7S2H2E8-F1
#
_cell.length_a   1.000
_cell.length_b   1.000
_cell.length_c   1.000
_cell.angle_alpha   90.00
_cell.angle_beta   90.00
_cell.angle_gamma   90.00
#
_symmetry.space_group_name_H-M   'P 1'
#
loop_
_entity.id
_entity.type
_entity.pdbx_description
1 polymer ?
#
loop_
_entity_poly.entity_id
_entity_poly.type
_entity_poly.pdbx_seq_one_letter_code
_entity_poly.pdbx_strand_id
1 'polypeptide(L)'
;DSDSSAFSPFATYNDGSCPPVIAGCMDSRALNFRANANHDDGTCITPIFGCMNTRASNYNADATTSVGCTFSIKGCTDSLADNYIPVADIDSGDCIRAGCTDSTRANYDSSANM
;
A
#
# COMPACT_ATOMS: atom_id res chain seq x y z
N ASP A 1 18.38 11.00 32.45
CA ASP A 1 17.11 10.67 31.82
C ASP A 1 16.26 9.93 32.84
N SER A 2 15.06 10.42 33.16
CA SER A 2 14.20 9.84 34.23
C SER A 2 13.52 8.53 33.81
N ASP A 3 13.59 8.19 32.52
CA ASP A 3 13.01 6.95 31.94
C ASP A 3 14.01 5.79 31.85
N SER A 4 15.23 5.97 32.38
CA SER A 4 16.25 4.92 32.43
C SER A 4 15.98 3.93 33.56
N SER A 5 16.18 2.64 33.31
CA SER A 5 16.12 1.58 34.33
C SER A 5 17.19 1.69 35.43
N ALA A 6 18.18 2.57 35.26
CA ALA A 6 19.17 2.94 36.26
C ALA A 6 18.83 4.27 36.98
N PHE A 7 17.66 4.86 36.72
CA PHE A 7 17.24 6.08 37.40
C PHE A 7 16.99 5.82 38.89
N SER A 8 17.75 6.53 39.73
CA SER A 8 17.55 6.56 41.18
C SER A 8 17.36 8.00 41.64
N PRO A 9 16.19 8.37 42.21
CA PRO A 9 15.93 9.73 42.66
C PRO A 9 16.78 10.16 43.87
N PHE A 10 17.51 9.22 44.49
CA PHE A 10 18.42 9.48 45.61
C PHE A 10 19.90 9.43 45.21
N ALA A 11 20.21 9.27 43.92
CA ALA A 11 21.59 9.31 43.44
C ALA A 11 22.17 10.72 43.69
N THR A 12 23.26 10.78 44.45
CA THR A 12 23.98 12.03 44.78
C THR A 12 25.33 12.15 44.08
N TYR A 13 25.81 11.07 43.45
CA TYR A 13 27.05 11.02 42.67
C TYR A 13 26.98 9.91 41.60
N ASN A 14 27.89 9.97 40.63
CA ASN A 14 28.02 8.97 39.57
C ASN A 14 28.94 7.83 40.04
N ASP A 15 28.40 6.62 40.19
CA ASP A 15 29.11 5.40 40.58
C ASP A 15 29.45 4.48 39.38
N GLY A 16 29.20 4.93 38.15
CA GLY A 16 29.41 4.15 36.93
C GLY A 16 28.39 3.05 36.68
N SER A 17 27.34 2.92 37.51
CA SER A 17 26.26 1.95 37.31
C SER A 17 25.29 2.32 36.18
N CYS A 18 25.38 3.55 35.67
CA CYS A 18 24.62 3.99 34.50
C CYS A 18 25.05 3.20 33.25
N PRO A 19 24.13 2.50 32.56
CA PRO A 19 24.47 1.82 31.32
C PRO A 19 24.93 2.84 30.26
N PRO A 20 25.82 2.45 29.32
CA PRO A 20 26.23 3.33 28.25
C PRO A 20 25.03 3.75 27.40
N VAL A 21 24.97 5.02 27.01
CA VAL A 21 23.95 5.53 26.09
C VAL A 21 24.28 5.04 24.69
N ILE A 22 23.34 4.29 24.10
CA ILE A 22 23.35 3.85 22.72
C ILE A 22 22.25 4.63 22.02
N ALA A 23 22.63 5.74 21.41
CA ALA A 23 21.72 6.60 20.65
C ALA A 23 21.29 5.93 19.33
N GLY A 24 20.03 6.06 18.96
CA GLY A 24 19.52 5.63 17.67
C GLY A 24 18.00 5.56 17.64
N CYS A 25 17.43 5.41 16.45
CA CYS A 25 15.98 5.27 16.31
C CYS A 25 15.45 4.05 17.06
N MET A 26 14.48 4.27 17.95
CA MET A 26 13.82 3.23 18.74
C MET A 26 12.47 2.76 18.14
N ASP A 27 11.95 3.42 17.09
CA ASP A 27 10.73 2.97 16.39
C ASP A 27 11.05 1.76 15.49
N SER A 28 10.47 0.61 15.81
CA SER A 28 10.65 -0.65 15.06
C SER A 28 10.10 -0.62 13.64
N ARG A 29 9.31 0.39 13.28
CA ARG A 29 8.76 0.59 11.94
C ARG A 29 9.60 1.55 11.09
N ALA A 30 10.62 2.20 11.66
CA ALA A 30 11.49 3.09 10.92
C ALA A 30 12.54 2.32 10.10
N LEU A 31 12.97 2.91 8.99
CA LEU A 31 13.96 2.31 8.08
C LEU A 31 15.36 2.17 8.70
N ASN A 32 15.66 2.99 9.70
CA ASN A 32 16.93 3.00 10.43
C ASN A 32 16.74 2.55 11.90
N PHE A 33 15.74 1.70 12.18
CA PHE A 33 15.55 1.13 13.51
C PHE A 33 16.83 0.49 14.05
N ARG A 34 17.20 0.86 15.28
CA ARG A 34 18.37 0.34 15.98
C ARG A 34 17.92 -0.45 17.20
N ALA A 35 17.88 -1.78 17.07
CA ALA A 35 17.36 -2.68 18.10
C ALA A 35 18.08 -2.60 19.46
N ASN A 36 19.33 -2.14 19.49
CA ASN A 36 20.10 -1.95 20.73
C ASN A 36 20.12 -0.50 21.23
N ALA A 37 19.39 0.42 20.60
CA ALA A 37 19.26 1.78 21.10
C ALA A 37 18.51 1.78 22.44
N ASN A 38 19.02 2.53 23.40
CA ASN A 38 18.37 2.77 24.70
C ASN A 38 18.04 4.25 24.92
N HIS A 39 18.27 5.08 23.90
CA HIS A 39 17.92 6.48 23.88
C HIS A 39 17.59 6.87 22.43
N ASP A 40 16.36 7.35 22.22
CA ASP A 40 15.93 7.83 20.91
C ASP A 40 16.64 9.14 20.60
N ASP A 41 17.31 9.20 19.46
CA ASP A 41 18.03 10.39 19.01
C ASP A 41 17.18 11.26 18.07
N GLY A 42 15.93 10.88 17.83
CA GLY A 42 15.01 11.61 16.96
C GLY A 42 15.36 11.49 15.47
N THR A 43 16.27 10.59 15.09
CA THR A 43 16.70 10.41 13.70
C THR A 43 15.87 9.37 12.92
N CYS A 44 14.77 8.88 13.49
CA CYS A 44 13.92 7.87 12.86
C CYS A 44 13.46 8.29 11.45
N ILE A 45 13.74 7.43 10.47
CA ILE A 45 13.34 7.59 9.08
C ILE A 45 12.03 6.83 8.86
N THR A 46 10.94 7.57 8.68
CA THR A 46 9.63 6.98 8.41
C THR A 46 9.58 6.39 7.00
N PRO A 47 9.12 5.14 6.82
CA PRO A 47 8.93 4.58 5.49
C PRO A 47 7.80 5.31 4.76
N ILE A 48 8.02 5.65 3.50
CA ILE A 48 6.99 6.10 2.57
C ILE A 48 6.51 4.89 1.78
N PHE A 49 5.24 4.55 1.96
CA PHE A 49 4.63 3.41 1.29
C PHE A 49 4.09 3.78 -0.09
N GLY A 50 4.22 2.87 -1.04
CA GLY A 50 3.58 2.94 -2.35
C GLY A 50 4.17 1.97 -3.36
N CYS A 51 3.65 1.95 -4.57
CA CYS A 51 4.23 1.18 -5.66
C CYS A 51 5.27 2.04 -6.40
N MET A 52 6.38 1.43 -6.82
CA MET A 52 7.44 2.10 -7.60
C MET A 52 7.22 2.01 -9.13
N ASN A 53 6.20 1.28 -9.59
CA ASN A 53 5.85 1.18 -11.00
C ASN A 53 4.92 2.33 -11.40
N THR A 54 5.36 3.17 -12.33
CA THR A 54 4.64 4.36 -12.83
C THR A 54 3.29 4.05 -13.49
N ARG A 55 3.03 2.79 -13.84
CA ARG A 55 1.75 2.35 -14.43
C ARG A 55 0.73 1.87 -13.39
N ALA A 56 1.12 1.78 -12.12
CA ALA A 56 0.21 1.33 -11.07
C ALA A 56 -0.68 2.47 -10.59
N SER A 57 -1.92 2.15 -10.22
CA SER A 57 -2.88 3.10 -9.65
C SER A 57 -2.44 3.63 -8.28
N ASN A 58 -1.64 2.85 -7.53
CA ASN A 58 -1.02 3.25 -6.27
C ASN A 58 0.46 3.62 -6.40
N TYR A 59 0.89 4.10 -7.59
CA TYR A 59 2.24 4.61 -7.80
C TYR A 59 2.55 5.78 -6.86
N ASN A 60 3.72 5.74 -6.25
CA ASN A 60 4.27 6.84 -5.47
C ASN A 60 5.77 6.97 -5.78
N ALA A 61 6.16 8.10 -6.36
CA ALA A 61 7.55 8.38 -6.75
C ALA A 61 8.50 8.46 -5.53
N ASP A 62 7.96 8.83 -4.37
CA ASP A 62 8.71 8.99 -3.13
C ASP A 62 8.69 7.70 -2.28
N ALA A 63 8.08 6.61 -2.77
CA ALA A 63 8.02 5.36 -2.03
C ALA A 63 9.43 4.84 -1.70
N THR A 64 9.70 4.69 -0.41
CA THR A 64 10.91 4.03 0.11
C THR A 64 10.64 2.57 0.46
N THR A 65 9.37 2.16 0.51
CA THR A 65 8.94 0.80 0.85
C THR A 65 7.80 0.36 -0.06
N SER A 66 8.05 -0.68 -0.86
CA SER A 66 7.05 -1.22 -1.78
C SER A 66 6.01 -2.06 -1.01
N VAL A 67 4.74 -1.73 -1.17
CA VAL A 67 3.60 -2.45 -0.57
C VAL A 67 2.79 -3.26 -1.59
N GLY A 68 3.36 -3.51 -2.76
CA GLY A 68 2.68 -4.12 -3.89
C GLY A 68 2.00 -3.08 -4.79
N CYS A 69 1.76 -3.46 -6.04
CA CYS A 69 1.23 -2.57 -7.07
C CYS A 69 -0.20 -2.97 -7.45
N THR A 70 -1.10 -2.00 -7.45
CA THR A 70 -2.46 -2.16 -7.95
C THR A 70 -2.54 -1.64 -9.38
N PHE A 71 -3.14 -2.41 -10.27
CA PHE A 71 -3.34 -2.01 -11.66
C PHE A 71 -4.82 -2.09 -11.96
N SER A 72 -5.31 -1.07 -12.64
CA SER A 72 -6.66 -1.15 -13.18
C SER A 72 -6.66 -1.94 -14.48
N ILE A 73 -7.62 -2.86 -14.57
CA ILE A 73 -7.86 -3.73 -15.70
C ILE A 73 -9.10 -3.19 -16.41
N LYS A 74 -8.89 -2.69 -17.64
CA LYS A 74 -9.99 -2.29 -18.51
C LYS A 74 -10.55 -3.50 -19.24
N GLY A 75 -11.86 -3.64 -19.22
CA GLY A 75 -12.58 -4.71 -19.90
C GLY A 75 -14.09 -4.59 -19.69
N CYS A 76 -14.87 -5.43 -20.35
CA CYS A 76 -16.31 -5.43 -20.12
C CYS A 76 -16.62 -5.89 -18.68
N THR A 77 -17.35 -5.07 -17.93
CA THR A 77 -17.77 -5.37 -16.54
C THR A 77 -19.19 -5.93 -16.43
N ASP A 78 -19.94 -5.98 -17.53
CA ASP A 78 -21.29 -6.56 -17.58
C ASP A 78 -21.19 -8.09 -17.54
N SER A 79 -21.62 -8.72 -16.44
CA SER A 79 -21.54 -10.17 -16.24
C SER A 79 -22.43 -10.99 -17.18
N LEU A 80 -23.33 -10.32 -17.91
CA LEU A 80 -24.21 -10.93 -18.91
C LEU A 80 -23.69 -10.74 -20.34
N ALA A 81 -22.58 -10.02 -20.55
CA ALA A 81 -21.94 -9.87 -21.85
C ALA A 81 -21.03 -11.08 -22.16
N ASP A 82 -20.90 -11.41 -23.44
CA ASP A 82 -20.11 -12.55 -23.91
C ASP A 82 -18.61 -12.36 -23.70
N ASN A 83 -18.14 -11.12 -23.67
CA ASN A 83 -16.75 -10.75 -23.43
C ASN A 83 -16.49 -10.20 -22.01
N TYR A 84 -17.35 -10.55 -21.05
CA TYR A 84 -17.17 -10.20 -19.64
C TYR A 84 -15.78 -10.59 -19.13
N ILE A 85 -15.08 -9.65 -18.48
CA ILE A 85 -13.80 -9.88 -17.82
C ILE A 85 -14.01 -9.77 -16.31
N PRO A 86 -14.04 -10.89 -15.55
CA PRO A 86 -14.36 -10.88 -14.12
C PRO A 86 -13.40 -10.07 -13.24
N VAL A 87 -12.20 -9.79 -13.74
CA VAL A 87 -11.17 -9.02 -13.03
C VAL A 87 -11.09 -7.56 -13.49
N ALA A 88 -11.92 -7.14 -14.46
CA ALA A 88 -11.97 -5.75 -14.88
C ALA A 88 -12.61 -4.89 -13.78
N ASP A 89 -11.91 -3.82 -13.39
CA ASP A 89 -12.37 -2.82 -12.44
C ASP A 89 -12.85 -1.54 -13.13
N ILE A 90 -12.60 -1.43 -14.44
CA ILE A 90 -13.00 -0.31 -15.28
C ILE A 90 -13.68 -0.87 -16.53
N ASP A 91 -14.95 -0.47 -16.74
CA ASP A 91 -15.66 -0.80 -17.97
C ASP A 91 -14.95 -0.17 -19.17
N SER A 92 -14.63 -1.00 -20.17
CA SER A 92 -14.07 -0.50 -21.44
C SER A 92 -15.12 0.15 -22.32
N GLY A 93 -16.42 -0.11 -22.08
CA GLY A 93 -17.52 0.32 -22.96
C GLY A 93 -17.68 -0.54 -24.22
N ASP A 94 -16.83 -1.55 -24.38
CA ASP A 94 -16.81 -2.47 -25.53
C ASP A 94 -17.47 -3.82 -25.19
N CYS A 95 -18.43 -3.83 -24.26
CA CYS A 95 -19.18 -5.04 -23.93
C CYS A 95 -19.90 -5.57 -25.16
N ILE A 96 -19.85 -6.88 -25.38
CA ILE A 96 -20.45 -7.57 -26.52
C ILE A 96 -21.61 -8.42 -26.01
N ARG A 97 -22.78 -8.23 -26.61
CA ARG A 97 -23.95 -9.11 -26.46
C ARG A 97 -24.32 -9.61 -27.85
N ALA A 98 -24.05 -10.87 -28.09
CA ALA A 98 -24.34 -11.54 -29.34
C ALA A 98 -25.85 -11.76 -29.49
N GLY A 99 -26.38 -11.35 -30.64
CA GLY A 99 -27.78 -11.58 -30.97
C GLY A 99 -28.17 -10.93 -32.29
N CYS A 100 -29.43 -11.07 -32.69
CA CYS A 100 -29.87 -10.45 -33.93
C CYS A 100 -30.15 -8.96 -33.68
N THR A 101 -29.35 -8.08 -34.28
CA THR A 101 -29.52 -6.62 -34.19
C THR A 101 -30.53 -6.05 -35.17
N ASP A 102 -31.02 -6.86 -36.11
CA ASP A 102 -32.01 -6.46 -37.12
C ASP A 102 -33.44 -6.56 -36.55
N SER A 103 -34.05 -5.39 -36.30
CA SER A 103 -35.39 -5.26 -35.70
C SER A 103 -36.53 -5.79 -36.56
N THR A 104 -36.26 -6.18 -37.81
CA THR A 104 -37.25 -6.78 -38.70
C THR A 104 -37.29 -8.32 -38.60
N ARG A 105 -36.34 -8.93 -37.90
CA ARG A 105 -36.23 -10.39 -37.77
C ARG A 105 -37.00 -10.90 -36.56
N ALA A 106 -37.58 -12.10 -36.69
CA ALA A 106 -38.33 -12.73 -35.61
C ALA A 106 -37.48 -13.04 -34.36
N ASN A 107 -36.15 -13.16 -34.52
CA ASN A 107 -35.20 -13.40 -33.44
C ASN A 107 -34.42 -12.14 -33.04
N TYR A 108 -34.94 -10.94 -33.35
CA TYR A 108 -34.37 -9.66 -32.91
C TYR A 108 -34.20 -9.63 -31.38
N ASP A 109 -33.02 -9.20 -30.94
CA ASP A 109 -32.68 -9.00 -29.54
C ASP A 109 -32.28 -7.53 -29.35
N SER A 110 -33.11 -6.77 -28.64
CA SER A 110 -32.85 -5.35 -28.36
C SER A 110 -31.65 -5.10 -27.44
N SER A 111 -31.15 -6.14 -26.76
CA SER A 111 -29.95 -6.06 -25.93
C SER A 111 -28.67 -6.43 -26.70
N ALA A 112 -28.81 -6.99 -27.90
CA ALA A 112 -27.67 -7.35 -28.73
C ALA A 112 -27.03 -6.11 -29.38
N ASN A 113 -25.70 -6.13 -29.45
CA ASN A 113 -24.92 -5.11 -30.12
C ASN A 113 -23.88 -5.69 -31.10
N MET A 114 -23.88 -7.01 -31.29
CA MET A 114 -23.04 -7.74 -32.22
C MET A 114 -23.79 -8.93 -32.84
#